data_AF-A0A1G7T7Y2-F1
#
_entry.id   AF-A0A1G7T7Y2-F1
#
_cell.length_a   1.000
_cell.length_b   1.000
_cell.length_c   1.000
_cell.angle_alpha   90.00
_cell.angle_beta   90.00
_cell.angle_gamma   90.00
#
_symmetry.space_group_name_H-M   'P 1'
#
loop_
_entity.id
_entity.type
_entity.pdbx_description
1 polymer ?
#
loop_
_entity_poly.entity_id
_entity_poly.type
_entity_poly.pdbx_seq_one_letter_code
_entity_poly.pdbx_strand_id
1 'polypeptide(L)' 'MLEVRLELECALCGAQHFRIPTCDEDRQVVTCARCHSVKCRAEDLEWRMAQASEMRRRSKETLLAS' A
#
# COMPACT_ATOMS: atom_id res chain seq x y z
N MET A 1 -5.78 3.92 13.17
CA MET A 1 -5.85 3.64 11.71
C MET A 1 -5.77 4.94 10.89
N LEU A 2 -5.02 4.98 9.79
CA LEU A 2 -4.90 6.12 8.85
C LEU A 2 -5.67 5.85 7.56
N GLU A 3 -6.42 6.82 7.06
CA GLU A 3 -7.07 6.74 5.75
C GLU A 3 -6.21 7.43 4.69
N VAL A 4 -5.86 6.70 3.63
CA VAL A 4 -4.99 7.18 2.56
C VAL A 4 -5.59 6.87 1.19
N ARG A 5 -5.30 7.73 0.21
CA ARG A 5 -5.58 7.46 -1.19
C ARG A 5 -4.37 6.81 -1.84
N LEU A 6 -4.57 5.67 -2.48
CA LEU A 6 -3.54 4.98 -3.24
C LEU A 6 -3.86 5.03 -4.73
N GLU A 7 -2.84 4.92 -5.58
CA GLU A 7 -3.00 4.67 -7.03
C GLU A 7 -3.36 3.18 -7.28
N LEU A 8 -4.34 2.69 -6.52
CA LEU A 8 -4.85 1.32 -6.55
C LEU A 8 -6.37 1.38 -6.41
N GLU A 9 -7.07 0.47 -7.08
CA GLU A 9 -8.53 0.35 -6.96
C GLU A 9 -8.91 -0.85 -6.12
N CYS A 10 -9.88 -0.67 -5.22
CA CYS A 10 -10.48 -1.77 -4.51
C CYS A 10 -11.20 -2.67 -5.52
N ALA A 11 -10.72 -3.92 -5.68
CA ALA A 11 -11.31 -4.91 -6.59
C ALA A 11 -12.80 -5.20 -6.38
N LEU A 12 -13.38 -4.80 -5.24
CA LEU A 12 -14.81 -5.01 -4.93
C LEU A 12 -15.69 -3.80 -5.22
N CYS A 13 -15.20 -2.57 -4.98
CA CYS A 13 -16.04 -1.37 -5.03
C CYS A 13 -15.44 -0.22 -5.85
N GLY A 14 -14.29 -0.43 -6.48
CA GLY A 14 -13.56 0.53 -7.30
C GLY A 14 -12.97 1.72 -6.52
N ALA A 15 -13.18 1.81 -5.21
CA ALA A 15 -12.68 2.93 -4.43
C ALA A 15 -11.16 2.91 -4.31
N GLN A 16 -10.55 4.09 -4.35
CA GLN A 16 -9.10 4.29 -4.23
C GLN A 16 -8.65 4.67 -2.81
N HIS A 17 -9.58 4.67 -1.85
CA HIS A 17 -9.31 4.98 -0.45
C HIS A 17 -9.17 3.70 0.38
N PHE A 18 -8.09 3.64 1.14
CA PHE A 18 -7.73 2.51 1.98
C PHE A 18 -7.42 2.98 3.39
N ARG A 19 -7.67 2.11 4.37
CA ARG A 19 -7.27 2.32 5.76
C ARG A 19 -6.09 1.43 6.08
N ILE A 20 -4.99 2.05 6.49
CA ILE A 20 -3.75 1.40 6.90
C ILE A 20 -3.67 1.48 8.43
N PRO A 21 -3.37 0.38 9.13
CA PRO A 21 -3.23 0.38 10.58
C PRO A 21 -1.98 1.18 10.99
N THR A 22 -2.06 1.80 12.16
CA THR A 22 -0.92 2.42 12.85
C THR A 22 -0.28 1.40 13.79
N CYS A 23 0.95 1.66 14.26
CA CYS A 23 1.70 0.71 15.09
C CYS A 23 0.95 0.26 16.35
N ASP A 24 0.13 1.13 16.94
CA ASP A 24 -0.61 0.85 18.17
C ASP A 24 -1.92 0.07 17.97
N GLU A 25 -2.25 -0.35 16.75
CA GLU A 25 -3.50 -1.07 16.50
C GLU A 25 -3.33 -2.57 16.68
N ASP A 26 -4.24 -3.21 17.42
CA ASP A 26 -4.27 -4.68 17.55
C ASP A 26 -4.42 -5.38 16.19
N ARG A 27 -5.12 -4.73 15.26
CA ARG A 27 -5.46 -5.32 13.96
C ARG A 27 -4.57 -4.77 12.85
N GLN A 28 -3.46 -5.46 12.61
CA GLN A 28 -2.46 -5.12 11.57
C GLN A 28 -2.91 -5.52 10.15
N VAL A 29 -4.08 -5.06 9.73
CA VAL A 29 -4.65 -5.34 8.39
C VAL A 29 -5.06 -4.08 7.66
N VAL A 30 -4.79 -4.05 6.36
CA VAL A 30 -5.21 -3.00 5.44
C VAL A 30 -6.62 -3.29 4.94
N THR A 31 -7.49 -2.30 5.00
CA THR A 31 -8.89 -2.44 4.56
C THR A 31 -9.26 -1.37 3.53
N CYS A 32 -10.29 -1.62 2.73
CA CYS A 32 -10.88 -0.55 1.92
C CYS A 32 -11.65 0.44 2.81
N ALA A 33 -11.45 1.74 2.61
CA ALA A 33 -12.16 2.75 3.39
C ALA A 33 -13.67 2.79 3.12
N ARG A 34 -14.09 2.34 1.92
CA ARG A 34 -15.49 2.37 1.47
C ARG A 34 -16.28 1.12 1.81
N CYS A 35 -15.74 -0.06 1.54
CA CYS A 35 -16.45 -1.33 1.71
C CYS A 35 -15.88 -2.22 2.82
N HIS A 36 -14.89 -1.73 3.58
CA HIS A 36 -14.28 -2.38 4.75
C HIS A 36 -13.68 -3.78 4.53
N SER A 37 -13.63 -4.25 3.28
CA SER A 37 -13.00 -5.51 2.91
C SER A 37 -11.50 -5.48 3.22
N VAL A 38 -11.03 -6.53 3.87
CA VAL A 38 -9.62 -6.79 4.14
C VAL A 38 -8.89 -7.05 2.82
N LYS A 39 -7.73 -6.41 2.64
CA LYS A 39 -6.91 -6.52 1.43
C LYS A 39 -5.64 -7.32 1.65
N CYS A 40 -4.90 -7.01 2.71
CA CYS A 40 -3.66 -7.68 3.09
C CYS A 40 -3.29 -7.34 4.54
N ARG A 41 -2.22 -7.95 5.04
CA ARG A 41 -1.60 -7.55 6.31
C ARG A 41 -0.70 -6.32 6.08
N ALA A 42 -0.49 -5.53 7.13
CA ALA A 42 0.35 -4.34 7.06
C ALA A 42 1.79 -4.68 6.67
N GLU A 43 2.37 -5.72 7.27
CA GLU A 43 3.73 -6.20 6.96
C GLU A 43 3.93 -6.56 5.47
N ASP A 44 2.93 -7.18 4.84
CA ASP A 44 2.97 -7.54 3.42
C ASP A 44 2.98 -6.28 2.54
N LEU A 45 2.18 -5.27 2.92
CA LEU A 45 2.16 -3.99 2.21
C LEU A 45 3.51 -3.28 2.32
N GLU A 46 4.07 -3.18 3.52
CA GLU A 46 5.37 -2.56 3.77
C GLU A 46 6.48 -3.25 2.98
N TRP A 47 6.55 -4.58 3.02
CA TRP A 47 7.55 -5.35 2.28
C TRP A 47 7.46 -5.15 0.76
N ARG A 48 6.23 -5.13 0.21
CA ARG A 48 6.02 -4.87 -1.23
C ARG A 48 6.37 -3.43 -1.60
N MET A 49 6.05 -2.47 -0.74
CA MET A 49 6.39 -1.06 -0.97
C MET A 49 7.90 -0.82 -0.92
N ALA A 50 8.60 -1.46 0.02
CA ALA A 50 10.05 -1.41 0.12
C ALA A 50 10.71 -1.93 -1.18
N GLN A 51 10.31 -3.11 -1.66
CA GLN A 51 10.80 -3.64 -2.93
C GLN A 51 10.47 -2.75 -4.13
N ALA A 52 9.24 -2.24 -4.21
CA ALA A 52 8.85 -1.33 -5.29
C ALA A 52 9.69 -0.05 -5.26
N SER A 53 10.02 0.46 -4.08
CA SER A 53 10.87 1.64 -3.92
C SER A 53 12.31 1.39 -4.36
N GLU A 54 12.88 0.22 -4.04
CA GLU A 54 14.22 -0.17 -4.45
C GLU A 54 14.30 -0.37 -5.96
N MET A 55 13.30 -1.03 -6.56
CA MET A 55 13.21 -1.17 -8.01
C MET A 55 13.17 0.19 -8.70
N ARG A 56 12.36 1.13 -8.21
CA ARG A 56 12.32 2.51 -8.74
C ARG A 56 13.66 3.23 -8.61
N ARG A 57 14.36 3.05 -7.48
CA ARG A 57 15.69 3.64 -7.28
C ARG A 57 16.68 3.11 -8.31
N ARG A 58 16.72 1.79 -8.52
CA ARG A 58 17.60 1.14 -9.48
C ARG A 58 17.29 1.51 -10.92
N SER A 59 16.01 1.56 -11.30
CA SER A 59 15.61 2.02 -12.64
C SER A 59 16.02 3.47 -12.90
N LYS A 60 15.96 4.35 -11.90
CA LYS A 60 16.47 5.72 -12.03
C LYS A 60 17.98 5.76 -12.26
N GLU A 61 18.75 4.94 -11.55
CA GLU A 61 20.20 4.83 -11.74
C GLU A 61 20.56 4.33 -13.15
N THR A 62 19.81 3.37 -13.70
CA THR A 62 20.00 2.92 -15.09
C THR A 62 19.70 4.01 -16.11
N LEU A 63 18.64 4.79 -15.91
CA LEU A 63 18.27 5.90 -16.80
C LEU A 63 19.26 7.08 -16.73
N LEU A 64 19.88 7.32 -15.57
CA LEU A 64 20.88 8.38 -15.37
C LEU A 64 22.29 7.98 -15.86
N ALA A 65 22.55 6.68 -16.00
CA ALA A 65 23.81 6.14 -16.53
C ALA A 65 23.79 5.94 -18.06
N SER A 66 22.69 6.32 -18.73
CA SER A 66 22.47 6.21 -20.18
C SER A 66 22.77 7.52 -20.91
#